data_AF-A0A7C5JT36-F1
#
_entry.id   AF-A0A7C5JT36-F1
#
_cell.length_a   1.000
_cell.length_b   1.000
_cell.length_c   1.000
_cell.angle_alpha   90.00
_cell.angle_beta   90.00
_cell.angle_gamma   90.00
#
_symmetry.space_group_name_H-M   'P 1'
#
loop_
_entity.id
_entity.type
_entity.pdbx_description
1 polymer ?
#
loop_
_entity_poly.entity_id
_entity_poly.type
_entity_poly.pdbx_seq_one_letter_code
_entity_poly.pdbx_strand_id
1 'polypeptide(L)'
;MRRWVTFGIAIATCAGGAALLVLLDGAGATLGGWFGYAVVLAVGASILWGGYHWIAQEPGSRSALAPAVIAWAVRLVVGLTLLRALPLFGYDEAPQQAGYVFRDAFHRDRRAWELAQAGQPLQAFGDASGTDQYGGLLFLSAGLYRILGFGVHRPMLVAGLGAAVS
;
A
#
# COMPACT_ATOMS: atom_id res chain seq x y z
N MET A 1 8.84 -23.56 20.30
CA MET A 1 9.02 -22.18 20.83
C MET A 1 9.48 -21.15 19.80
N ARG A 2 10.59 -21.35 19.06
CA ARG A 2 11.17 -20.30 18.17
C ARG A 2 10.21 -19.73 17.10
N ARG A 3 9.36 -20.56 16.48
CA ARG A 3 8.39 -20.12 15.44
C ARG A 3 7.26 -19.22 15.98
N TRP A 4 6.83 -19.44 17.22
CA TRP A 4 5.79 -18.64 17.86
C TRP A 4 6.30 -17.25 18.25
N VAL A 5 7.54 -17.18 18.72
CA VAL A 5 8.22 -15.91 19.05
C VAL A 5 8.40 -15.05 17.79
N THR A 6 8.87 -15.64 16.69
CA THR A 6 9.03 -14.90 15.42
C THR A 6 7.70 -14.40 14.87
N PHE A 7 6.64 -15.18 15.02
CA PHE A 7 5.29 -14.79 14.60
C PHE A 7 4.75 -13.64 15.46
N GLY A 8 4.93 -13.70 16.79
CA GLY A 8 4.56 -12.62 17.69
C GLY A 8 5.29 -11.31 17.40
N ILE A 9 6.59 -11.37 17.10
CA ILE A 9 7.38 -10.20 16.71
C ILE A 9 6.86 -9.61 15.39
N ALA A 10 6.58 -10.44 14.39
CA ALA A 10 6.07 -9.97 13.10
C ALA A 10 4.72 -9.23 13.25
N ILE A 11 3.80 -9.77 14.07
CA ILE A 11 2.51 -9.12 14.37
C ILE A 11 2.73 -7.79 15.08
N ALA A 12 3.58 -7.76 16.12
CA ALA A 12 3.87 -6.53 16.86
C ALA A 12 4.47 -5.45 15.95
N THR A 13 5.39 -5.83 15.05
CA THR A 13 5.99 -4.92 14.07
C THR A 13 4.96 -4.38 13.09
N CYS A 14 4.06 -5.22 12.57
CA CYS A 14 2.99 -4.76 11.67
C CYS A 14 2.01 -3.83 12.40
N ALA A 15 1.63 -4.16 13.63
CA ALA A 15 0.73 -3.35 14.44
C ALA A 15 1.34 -1.98 14.81
N GLY A 16 2.62 -1.96 15.19
CA GLY A 16 3.37 -0.73 15.47
C GLY A 16 3.60 0.11 14.22
N GLY A 17 3.97 -0.52 13.10
CA GLY A 17 4.09 0.14 11.80
C GLY A 17 2.77 0.74 11.33
N ALA A 18 1.65 0.02 11.50
CA ALA A 18 0.33 0.53 11.18
C ALA A 18 -0.06 1.74 12.04
N ALA A 19 0.24 1.72 13.34
CA ALA A 19 0.02 2.86 14.22
C ALA A 19 0.81 4.10 13.75
N LEU A 20 2.07 3.91 13.33
CA LEU A 20 2.86 5.00 12.75
C LEU A 20 2.22 5.53 11.44
N LEU A 21 1.80 4.66 10.53
CA LEU A 21 1.20 5.07 9.25
C LEU A 21 -0.09 5.87 9.43
N VAL A 22 -0.94 5.48 10.37
CA VAL A 22 -2.15 6.23 10.73
C VAL A 22 -1.84 7.64 11.22
N LEU A 23 -0.74 7.82 11.96
CA LEU A 23 -0.34 9.14 12.43
C LEU A 23 0.25 9.99 11.30
N LEU A 24 0.90 9.35 10.32
CA LEU A 24 1.55 10.03 9.19
C LEU A 24 0.60 10.43 8.07
N ASP A 25 -0.52 9.72 7.89
CA ASP A 25 -1.40 9.90 6.74
C ASP A 25 -2.23 11.20 6.75
N GLY A 26 -2.34 11.86 7.90
CA GLY A 26 -3.05 13.13 8.04
C GLY A 26 -4.58 13.04 7.90
N ALA A 27 -5.13 11.84 7.69
CA ALA A 27 -6.56 11.59 7.52
C ALA A 27 -7.29 11.31 8.85
N GLY A 28 -6.59 11.52 9.97
CA GLY A 28 -7.07 11.31 11.32
C GLY A 28 -6.81 9.90 11.85
N ALA A 29 -6.53 9.81 13.15
CA ALA A 29 -6.21 8.56 13.84
C ALA A 29 -7.45 7.71 14.09
N THR A 30 -7.84 6.91 13.08
CA THR A 30 -9.02 6.04 13.17
C THR A 30 -8.61 4.57 13.35
N LEU A 31 -9.43 3.81 14.07
CA LEU A 31 -9.25 2.36 14.21
C LEU A 31 -9.32 1.65 12.84
N GLY A 32 -10.18 2.14 11.95
CA GLY A 32 -10.28 1.65 10.58
C GLY A 32 -8.98 1.83 9.80
N GLY A 33 -8.40 3.04 9.84
CA GLY A 33 -7.09 3.29 9.23
C GLY A 33 -6.01 2.36 9.78
N TRP A 34 -5.96 2.19 11.10
CA TRP A 34 -4.98 1.30 11.75
C TRP A 34 -5.12 -0.14 11.26
N PHE A 35 -6.35 -0.65 11.23
CA PHE A 35 -6.62 -1.99 10.73
C PHE A 35 -6.25 -2.14 9.25
N GLY A 36 -6.60 -1.17 8.41
CA GLY A 36 -6.26 -1.16 6.99
C GLY A 36 -4.76 -1.24 6.75
N TYR A 37 -3.97 -0.40 7.44
CA TYR A 37 -2.51 -0.45 7.34
C TYR A 37 -1.91 -1.73 7.90
N ALA A 38 -2.45 -2.26 9.00
CA ALA A 38 -1.98 -3.52 9.58
C ALA A 38 -2.15 -4.68 8.59
N VAL A 39 -3.30 -4.73 7.91
CA VAL A 39 -3.56 -5.72 6.86
C VAL A 39 -2.60 -5.55 5.67
N VAL A 40 -2.39 -4.33 5.18
CA VAL A 40 -1.46 -4.08 4.05
C VAL A 40 -0.03 -4.48 4.40
N LEU A 41 0.46 -4.11 5.59
CA LEU A 41 1.79 -4.51 6.06
C LEU A 41 1.90 -6.03 6.25
N ALA A 42 0.85 -6.68 6.76
CA ALA A 42 0.81 -8.13 6.90
C ALA A 42 0.83 -8.85 5.54
N VAL A 43 0.12 -8.32 4.53
CA VAL A 43 0.17 -8.82 3.14
C VAL A 43 1.58 -8.70 2.59
N GLY A 44 2.24 -7.55 2.73
CA GLY A 44 3.63 -7.36 2.31
C GLY A 44 4.61 -8.31 3.00
N ALA A 45 4.49 -8.45 4.32
CA ALA A 45 5.29 -9.41 5.09
C ALA A 45 5.05 -10.85 4.64
N SER A 46 3.81 -11.21 4.29
CA SER A 46 3.45 -12.54 3.81
C SER A 46 4.04 -12.84 2.43
N ILE A 47 4.04 -11.85 1.52
CA ILE A 47 4.68 -11.96 0.20
C ILE A 47 6.19 -12.18 0.36
N LEU A 48 6.86 -11.37 1.19
CA LEU A 48 8.30 -11.52 1.45
C LEU A 48 8.62 -12.88 2.09
N TRP A 49 7.81 -13.31 3.06
CA TRP A 49 7.98 -14.60 3.72
C TRP A 49 7.78 -15.77 2.76
N GLY A 50 6.73 -15.73 1.93
CA GLY A 50 6.47 -16.75 0.92
C GLY A 50 7.57 -16.83 -0.14
N GLY A 51 8.01 -15.67 -0.66
CA GLY A 51 9.13 -15.58 -1.59
C GLY A 51 10.43 -16.11 -1.00
N TYR A 52 10.70 -15.80 0.28
CA TYR A 52 11.84 -16.35 0.99
C TYR A 52 11.76 -17.88 1.12
N HIS A 53 10.62 -18.47 1.48
CA HIS A 53 10.50 -19.93 1.58
C HIS A 53 10.64 -20.65 0.23
N TRP A 54 10.27 -19.99 -0.86
CA TRP A 54 10.50 -20.53 -2.19
C TRP A 54 11.99 -20.54 -2.53
N ILE A 55 12.69 -19.43 -2.32
CA ILE A 55 14.11 -19.29 -2.66
C ILE A 55 15.00 -20.03 -1.64
N ALA A 56 14.55 -20.19 -0.40
CA ALA A 56 15.28 -20.87 0.69
C ALA A 56 15.56 -22.35 0.42
N GLN A 57 14.94 -22.95 -0.61
CA GLN A 57 15.20 -24.31 -1.05
C GLN A 57 16.57 -24.44 -1.75
N GLU A 58 17.13 -23.33 -2.25
CA GLU A 58 18.43 -23.29 -2.93
C GLU A 58 19.59 -23.05 -1.94
N PRO A 59 20.75 -23.74 -2.10
CA PRO A 59 21.95 -23.46 -1.31
C PRO A 59 22.47 -22.02 -1.52
N GLY A 60 22.69 -21.27 -0.44
CA GLY A 60 23.19 -19.88 -0.49
C GLY A 60 22.11 -18.77 -0.42
N SER A 61 20.84 -19.15 -0.42
CA SER A 61 19.66 -18.26 -0.42
C SER A 61 19.39 -17.47 0.87
N ARG A 62 20.03 -17.81 2.00
CA ARG A 62 19.72 -17.18 3.30
C ARG A 62 20.03 -15.69 3.35
N SER A 63 20.92 -15.20 2.48
CA SER A 63 21.25 -13.78 2.37
C SER A 63 20.20 -12.96 1.60
N ALA A 64 19.24 -13.59 0.91
CA ALA A 64 18.28 -12.89 0.04
C ALA A 64 17.15 -12.18 0.82
N LEU A 65 16.87 -12.58 2.06
CA LEU A 65 15.80 -11.96 2.86
C LEU A 65 16.12 -10.51 3.23
N ALA A 66 17.36 -10.25 3.66
CA ALA A 66 17.78 -8.91 4.09
C ALA A 66 17.63 -7.85 2.97
N PRO A 67 18.18 -8.04 1.75
CA PRO A 67 18.00 -7.08 0.68
C PRO A 67 16.53 -6.96 0.25
N ALA A 68 15.75 -8.04 0.26
CA ALA A 68 14.32 -7.97 -0.06
C ALA A 68 13.53 -7.10 0.93
N VAL A 69 13.77 -7.28 2.23
CA VAL A 69 13.15 -6.46 3.29
C VAL A 69 13.60 -5.00 3.19
N ILE A 70 14.89 -4.75 2.95
CA ILE A 70 15.42 -3.39 2.76
C ILE A 70 14.76 -2.74 1.54
N ALA A 71 14.67 -3.45 0.43
CA ALA A 71 14.11 -2.91 -0.81
C ALA A 71 12.61 -2.61 -0.66
N TRP A 72 11.86 -3.44 0.05
CA TRP A 72 10.46 -3.18 0.43
C TRP A 72 10.34 -1.94 1.33
N ALA A 73 11.16 -1.84 2.38
CA ALA A 73 11.15 -0.72 3.31
C ALA A 73 11.50 0.61 2.61
N VAL A 74 12.50 0.60 1.72
CA VAL A 74 12.89 1.79 0.93
C VAL A 74 11.73 2.24 0.04
N ARG A 75 11.07 1.33 -0.69
CA ARG A 75 9.90 1.67 -1.53
C ARG A 75 8.77 2.26 -0.71
N LEU A 76 8.47 1.66 0.45
CA LEU A 76 7.46 2.16 1.36
C LEU A 76 7.80 3.58 1.83
N VAL A 77 9.00 3.79 2.37
CA VAL A 77 9.44 5.10 2.88
C VAL A 77 9.43 6.16 1.78
N VAL A 78 9.94 5.84 0.59
CA VAL A 78 9.95 6.78 -0.54
C VAL A 78 8.52 7.15 -0.96
N GLY A 79 7.63 6.15 -1.13
CA GLY A 79 6.24 6.41 -1.51
C GLY A 79 5.49 7.29 -0.50
N LEU A 80 5.67 7.01 0.80
CA LEU A 80 5.06 7.79 1.88
C LEU A 80 5.63 9.21 1.96
N THR A 81 6.95 9.34 1.79
CA THR A 81 7.63 10.64 1.80
C THR A 81 7.14 11.49 0.65
N LEU A 82 7.02 10.94 -0.56
CA LEU A 82 6.50 11.67 -1.72
C LEU A 82 5.05 12.14 -1.49
N LEU A 83 4.17 11.27 -1.00
CA LEU A 83 2.79 11.64 -0.67
C LEU A 83 2.69 12.82 0.30
N ARG A 84 3.69 13.01 1.19
CA ARG A 84 3.71 14.09 2.18
C ARG A 84 4.54 15.30 1.78
N ALA A 85 5.60 15.11 1.01
CA ALA A 85 6.53 16.15 0.61
C ALA A 85 6.02 16.93 -0.60
N LEU A 86 5.41 16.26 -1.59
CA LEU A 86 4.91 16.94 -2.79
C LEU A 86 3.86 18.03 -2.50
N PRO A 87 2.92 17.88 -1.55
CA PRO A 87 2.00 18.97 -1.22
C PRO A 87 2.68 20.20 -0.60
N LEU A 88 3.89 20.05 -0.06
CA LEU A 88 4.63 21.12 0.62
C LEU A 88 5.67 21.79 -0.30
N PHE A 89 6.30 21.00 -1.18
CA PHE A 89 7.44 21.44 -1.99
C PHE A 89 7.20 21.31 -3.51
N GLY A 90 6.07 20.75 -3.93
CA GLY A 90 5.72 20.55 -5.32
C GLY A 90 5.23 21.82 -6.01
N TYR A 91 5.01 21.70 -7.31
CA TYR A 91 4.44 22.75 -8.16
C TYR A 91 2.94 22.94 -7.89
N ASP A 92 2.42 24.09 -8.32
CA ASP A 92 0.98 24.44 -8.23
C ASP A 92 0.17 23.68 -9.28
N GLU A 93 0.16 22.35 -9.13
CA GLU A 93 -0.61 21.42 -9.95
C GLU A 93 -1.39 20.47 -9.04
N ALA A 94 -2.66 20.22 -9.39
CA ALA A 94 -3.54 19.37 -8.59
C ALA A 94 -2.96 17.98 -8.22
N PRO A 95 -2.25 17.25 -9.11
CA PRO A 95 -1.63 15.98 -8.74
C PRO A 95 -0.55 16.12 -7.66
N GLN A 96 0.32 17.13 -7.77
CA GLN A 96 1.44 17.32 -6.85
C GLN A 96 0.95 17.84 -5.49
N GLN A 97 -0.02 18.74 -5.49
CA GLN A 97 -0.71 19.18 -4.27
C GLN A 97 -1.44 18.05 -3.54
N ALA A 98 -1.85 17.02 -4.28
CA ALA A 98 -2.44 15.80 -3.72
C ALA A 98 -1.39 14.72 -3.36
N GLY A 99 -0.10 14.96 -3.59
CA GLY A 99 0.98 14.05 -3.23
C GLY A 99 1.41 13.05 -4.32
N TYR A 100 0.92 13.20 -5.55
CA TYR A 100 1.21 12.27 -6.65
C TYR A 100 2.25 12.85 -7.60
N VAL A 101 3.28 12.04 -7.88
CA VAL A 101 4.28 12.36 -8.92
C VAL A 101 3.66 12.28 -10.31
N PHE A 102 2.80 11.28 -10.55
CA PHE A 102 2.24 11.01 -11.87
C PHE A 102 0.75 11.34 -11.92
N ARG A 103 0.35 12.08 -12.96
CA ARG A 103 -1.05 12.44 -13.25
C ARG A 103 -1.94 11.19 -13.36
N ASP A 104 -1.46 10.12 -13.99
CA ASP A 104 -2.23 8.89 -14.13
C ASP A 104 -2.48 8.20 -12.80
N ALA A 105 -1.51 8.26 -11.87
CA ALA A 105 -1.69 7.73 -10.52
C ALA A 105 -2.74 8.52 -9.74
N PHE A 106 -2.73 9.84 -9.86
CA PHE A 106 -3.74 10.72 -9.25
C PHE A 106 -5.15 10.39 -9.75
N HIS A 107 -5.37 10.37 -11.07
CA HIS A 107 -6.69 10.10 -11.63
C HIS A 107 -7.17 8.67 -11.34
N ARG A 108 -6.29 7.67 -11.43
CA ARG A 108 -6.63 6.27 -11.13
C ARG A 108 -7.04 6.09 -9.67
N ASP A 109 -6.31 6.72 -8.74
CA ASP A 109 -6.60 6.60 -7.32
C ASP A 109 -7.91 7.29 -6.93
N ARG A 110 -8.20 8.46 -7.51
CA ARG A 110 -9.50 9.15 -7.37
C ARG A 110 -10.65 8.32 -7.92
N ARG A 111 -10.48 7.76 -9.13
CA ARG A 111 -11.49 6.87 -9.73
C ARG A 111 -11.69 5.59 -8.90
N ALA A 112 -10.62 5.05 -8.33
CA ALA A 112 -10.70 3.90 -7.43
C ALA A 112 -11.50 4.22 -6.17
N TRP A 113 -11.29 5.40 -5.59
CA TRP A 113 -12.03 5.90 -4.44
C TRP A 113 -13.52 6.09 -4.74
N GLU A 114 -13.85 6.70 -5.88
CA GLU A 114 -15.23 6.89 -6.34
C GLU A 114 -15.93 5.55 -6.58
N LEU A 115 -15.27 4.62 -7.30
CA LEU A 115 -15.79 3.29 -7.57
C LEU A 115 -15.99 2.47 -6.29
N ALA A 116 -15.13 2.66 -5.29
CA ALA A 116 -15.27 2.01 -4.00
C ALA A 116 -16.53 2.46 -3.24
N GLN A 117 -16.99 3.69 -3.46
CA GLN A 117 -18.15 4.27 -2.79
C GLN A 117 -19.46 4.15 -3.57
N ALA A 118 -19.41 3.80 -4.86
CA ALA A 118 -20.58 3.80 -5.75
C ALA A 118 -21.70 2.80 -5.35
N GLY A 119 -21.47 1.90 -4.39
CA GLY A 119 -22.44 0.89 -3.95
C GLY A 119 -22.76 -0.19 -5.00
N GLN A 120 -22.13 -0.10 -6.18
CA GLN A 120 -22.29 -1.02 -7.30
C GLN A 120 -21.15 -2.04 -7.35
N PRO A 121 -21.31 -3.13 -8.14
CA PRO A 121 -20.19 -4.03 -8.45
C PRO A 121 -18.97 -3.26 -8.99
N LEU A 122 -17.76 -3.76 -8.71
CA LEU A 122 -16.53 -3.15 -9.23
C LEU A 122 -16.38 -3.38 -10.73
N GLN A 123 -16.99 -2.51 -11.52
CA GLN A 123 -16.83 -2.48 -12.97
C GLN A 123 -15.57 -1.70 -13.32
N ALA A 124 -14.41 -2.28 -13.05
CA ALA A 124 -13.11 -1.70 -13.35
C ALA A 124 -12.56 -2.16 -14.73
N PHE A 125 -13.11 -3.24 -15.28
CA PHE A 125 -12.68 -3.84 -16.55
C PHE A 125 -13.64 -3.42 -17.66
N GLY A 126 -13.14 -2.81 -18.73
CA GLY A 126 -13.94 -2.50 -19.92
C GLY A 126 -13.64 -1.13 -20.53
N ASP A 127 -13.52 -0.11 -19.69
CA ASP A 127 -13.11 1.22 -20.13
C ASP A 127 -11.60 1.37 -20.01
N ALA A 128 -10.91 1.49 -21.15
CA ALA A 128 -9.55 2.00 -21.20
C ALA A 128 -9.55 3.48 -20.82
N SER A 129 -9.81 3.79 -19.55
CA SER A 129 -9.44 5.07 -18.99
C SER A 129 -7.93 5.19 -19.18
N GLY A 130 -7.44 6.22 -19.87
CA GLY A 130 -6.04 6.36 -20.28
C GLY A 130 -4.98 6.31 -19.15
N THR A 131 -5.40 5.97 -17.92
CA THR A 131 -4.65 5.89 -16.67
C THR A 131 -4.43 4.45 -16.18
N ASP A 132 -5.17 3.47 -16.70
CA ASP A 132 -5.00 2.01 -16.46
C ASP A 132 -5.45 1.23 -17.72
N GLN A 133 -4.49 0.58 -18.39
CA GLN A 133 -4.73 -0.10 -19.68
C GLN A 133 -5.65 -1.32 -19.58
N TYR A 134 -5.70 -1.99 -18.42
CA TYR A 134 -6.48 -3.21 -18.24
C TYR A 134 -7.50 -3.11 -17.10
N GLY A 135 -7.45 -2.04 -16.30
CA GLY A 135 -8.34 -1.85 -15.16
C GLY A 135 -8.01 -2.69 -13.93
N GLY A 136 -6.95 -3.52 -13.99
CA GLY A 136 -6.57 -4.40 -12.89
C GLY A 136 -6.10 -3.63 -11.66
N LEU A 137 -5.32 -2.56 -11.86
CA LEU A 137 -4.86 -1.73 -10.74
C LEU A 137 -6.00 -0.90 -10.17
N LEU A 138 -6.92 -0.42 -11.02
CA LEU A 138 -8.16 0.23 -10.60
C LEU A 138 -9.03 -0.73 -9.76
N PHE A 139 -9.21 -1.97 -10.20
CA PHE A 139 -9.98 -2.98 -9.46
C PHE A 139 -9.38 -3.24 -8.08
N LEU A 140 -8.07 -3.48 -8.01
CA LEU A 140 -7.37 -3.74 -6.74
C LEU A 140 -7.46 -2.55 -5.79
N SER A 141 -7.25 -1.33 -6.30
CA SER A 141 -7.31 -0.10 -5.49
C SER A 141 -8.73 0.17 -4.99
N ALA A 142 -9.76 -0.01 -5.84
CA ALA A 142 -11.16 0.18 -5.44
C ALA A 142 -11.64 -0.92 -4.47
N GLY A 143 -11.15 -2.15 -4.63
CA GLY A 143 -11.35 -3.23 -3.67
C GLY A 143 -10.73 -2.91 -2.32
N LEU A 144 -9.48 -2.42 -2.32
CA LEU A 144 -8.77 -2.01 -1.12
C LEU A 144 -9.53 -0.91 -0.37
N TYR A 145 -9.98 0.13 -1.06
CA TYR A 145 -10.78 1.19 -0.42
C TYR A 145 -12.14 0.72 0.09
N ARG A 146 -12.82 -0.18 -0.62
CA ARG A 146 -14.13 -0.68 -0.18
C ARG A 146 -14.03 -1.59 1.05
N ILE A 147 -12.97 -2.38 1.16
CA ILE A 147 -12.78 -3.33 2.27
C ILE A 147 -12.08 -2.66 3.46
N LEU A 148 -11.06 -1.83 3.20
CA LEU A 148 -10.13 -1.31 4.22
C LEU A 148 -10.08 0.22 4.29
N GLY A 149 -10.79 0.95 3.42
CA GLY A 149 -10.78 2.42 3.42
C GLY A 149 -11.65 3.04 4.52
N PHE A 150 -12.62 2.30 5.07
CA PHE A 150 -13.51 2.74 6.15
C PHE A 150 -14.11 4.15 5.94
N GLY A 151 -14.50 4.47 4.71
CA GLY A 151 -15.12 5.75 4.38
C GLY A 151 -14.16 6.95 4.34
N VAL A 152 -12.85 6.73 4.44
CA VAL A 152 -11.83 7.78 4.31
C VAL A 152 -10.86 7.47 3.18
N HIS A 153 -10.62 8.45 2.30
CA HIS A 153 -9.64 8.31 1.23
C HIS A 153 -8.22 8.34 1.80
N ARG A 154 -7.55 7.17 1.83
CA ARG A 154 -6.19 7.00 2.39
C ARG A 154 -5.21 6.49 1.32
N PRO A 155 -4.61 7.38 0.51
CA PRO A 155 -3.69 7.01 -0.59
C PRO A 155 -2.51 6.14 -0.16
N MET A 156 -2.05 6.28 1.08
CA MET A 156 -0.95 5.47 1.62
C MET A 156 -1.28 3.97 1.69
N LEU A 157 -2.57 3.56 1.71
CA LEU A 157 -2.96 2.16 1.63
C LEU A 157 -2.55 1.56 0.28
N VAL A 158 -2.85 2.29 -0.80
CA VAL A 158 -2.49 1.89 -2.17
C VAL A 158 -0.98 1.94 -2.37
N ALA A 159 -0.30 2.96 -1.83
CA ALA A 159 1.16 3.04 -1.87
C ALA A 159 1.84 1.87 -1.11
N GLY A 160 1.30 1.49 0.05
CA GLY A 160 1.80 0.36 0.83
C GLY A 160 1.63 -0.98 0.10
N LEU A 161 0.49 -1.17 -0.56
CA LEU A 161 0.27 -2.35 -1.41
C LEU A 161 1.21 -2.34 -2.62
N GLY A 162 1.40 -1.20 -3.28
CA GLY A 162 2.34 -1.06 -4.40
C GLY A 162 3.78 -1.38 -3.99
N ALA A 163 4.21 -0.92 -2.81
CA ALA A 163 5.54 -1.23 -2.28
C ALA A 163 5.74 -2.74 -2.05
N ALA A 164 4.69 -3.48 -1.68
CA ALA A 164 4.75 -4.92 -1.43
C ALA A 164 4.87 -5.78 -2.70
N VAL A 165 4.42 -5.29 -3.84
CA VAL A 165 4.33 -6.06 -5.11
C VAL A 165 5.45 -5.71 -6.09
N SER A 166 6.14 -4.58 -5.90
CA SER A 166 7.21 -4.06 -6.78
C SER A 166 8.61 -4.25 -6.21
#